data_AF-I0L749-F1
#
_entry.id   AF-I0L749-F1
#
_cell.length_a   1.000
_cell.length_b   1.000
_cell.length_c   1.000
_cell.angle_alpha   90.00
_cell.angle_beta   90.00
_cell.angle_gamma   90.00
#
_symmetry.space_group_name_H-M   'P 1'
#
loop_
_entity.id
_entity.type
_entity.pdbx_description
1 polymer ?
#
loop_
_entity_poly.entity_id
_entity_poly.type
_entity_poly.pdbx_seq_one_letter_code
_entity_poly.pdbx_strand_id
1 'polypeptide(L)'
;MVGSGDPVVIAEFLDRFLGFEDGVLTGISIVLPRGETEGRQIELQIQAMDRTSPGQGGPSGRLFGWKLVRICLRGICEYSLSETARYPLQVLSDGLKVGLLDDQFVLDLEPGPDDWSPAAFRDAPVSGPRQYVIAKNFSFEVSDGPFI
;
A
#
# COMPACT_ATOMS: atom_id res chain seq x y z
N MET A 1 -12.56 -6.34 -6.21
CA MET A 1 -13.24 -5.81 -5.00
C MET A 1 -12.59 -4.50 -4.62
N VAL A 2 -13.37 -3.51 -4.18
CA VAL A 2 -12.88 -2.21 -3.71
C VAL A 2 -12.99 -2.18 -2.18
N GLY A 3 -11.89 -1.94 -1.48
CA GLY A 3 -11.88 -1.70 -0.03
C GLY A 3 -11.64 -0.23 0.31
N SER A 4 -12.25 0.26 1.39
CA SER A 4 -12.08 1.63 1.92
C SER A 4 -11.28 1.61 3.23
N GLY A 5 -10.69 2.76 3.59
CA GLY A 5 -9.79 2.96 4.74
C GLY A 5 -10.37 2.75 6.15
N ASP A 6 -11.30 1.81 6.35
CA ASP A 6 -11.60 1.36 7.70
C ASP A 6 -10.42 0.52 8.24
N PRO A 7 -9.92 0.75 9.47
CA PRO A 7 -8.85 -0.05 10.07
C PRO A 7 -9.06 -1.57 10.00
N VAL A 8 -10.30 -2.05 10.16
CA VAL A 8 -10.61 -3.48 10.10
C VAL A 8 -10.40 -4.02 8.68
N VAL A 9 -10.88 -3.27 7.67
CA VAL A 9 -10.73 -3.62 6.26
C VAL A 9 -9.26 -3.60 5.84
N ILE A 10 -8.46 -2.68 6.38
CA ILE A 10 -7.02 -2.61 6.16
C ILE A 10 -6.31 -3.83 6.75
N ALA A 11 -6.63 -4.22 7.98
CA ALA A 11 -6.02 -5.38 8.62
C ALA A 11 -6.32 -6.67 7.82
N GLU A 12 -7.58 -6.90 7.45
CA GLU A 12 -7.97 -8.04 6.61
C GLU A 12 -7.27 -8.01 5.24
N PHE A 13 -7.12 -6.82 4.65
CA PHE A 13 -6.40 -6.64 3.39
C PHE A 13 -4.91 -6.98 3.50
N LEU A 14 -4.23 -6.53 4.55
CA LEU A 14 -2.83 -6.85 4.78
C LEU A 14 -2.65 -8.35 5.03
N ASP A 15 -3.48 -8.97 5.88
CA ASP A 15 -3.42 -10.39 6.19
C ASP A 15 -3.61 -11.28 4.95
N ARG A 16 -4.52 -10.88 4.05
CA ARG A 16 -4.78 -11.55 2.77
C ARG A 16 -3.52 -11.68 1.89
N PHE A 17 -2.61 -10.71 1.96
CA PHE A 17 -1.39 -10.65 1.18
C PHE A 17 -0.12 -10.82 2.03
N LEU A 18 -0.23 -11.29 3.28
CA LEU A 18 0.88 -11.38 4.24
C LEU A 18 1.71 -10.10 4.35
N GLY A 19 1.02 -8.97 4.47
CA GLY A 19 1.68 -7.66 4.52
C GLY A 19 2.48 -7.33 3.26
N PHE A 20 2.23 -8.01 2.13
CA PHE A 20 2.97 -7.83 0.88
C PHE A 20 4.46 -8.20 0.94
N GLU A 21 4.88 -9.06 1.87
CA GLU A 21 6.21 -9.66 1.85
C GLU A 21 6.49 -10.29 0.47
N ASP A 22 7.64 -9.94 -0.12
CA ASP A 22 8.06 -10.30 -1.49
C ASP A 22 7.14 -9.77 -2.61
N GLY A 23 6.25 -8.83 -2.30
CA GLY A 23 5.46 -8.12 -3.29
C GLY A 23 6.34 -7.28 -4.22
N VAL A 24 5.91 -7.08 -5.46
CA VAL A 24 6.67 -6.31 -6.46
C VAL A 24 5.92 -5.03 -6.79
N LEU A 25 6.47 -3.89 -6.39
CA LEU A 25 6.00 -2.57 -6.79
C LEU A 25 6.38 -2.34 -8.26
N THR A 26 5.36 -2.26 -9.10
CA THR A 26 5.46 -2.21 -10.57
C THR A 26 5.11 -0.84 -11.16
N GLY A 27 4.49 0.03 -10.36
CA GLY A 27 4.15 1.39 -10.80
C GLY A 27 3.80 2.30 -9.64
N ILE A 28 4.18 3.57 -9.80
CA ILE A 28 3.80 4.69 -8.93
C ILE A 28 3.24 5.78 -9.84
N SER A 29 2.03 6.25 -9.56
CA SER A 29 1.43 7.41 -10.23
C SER A 29 1.17 8.50 -9.19
N ILE A 30 1.70 9.70 -9.43
CA ILE A 30 1.60 10.83 -8.51
C ILE A 30 0.90 11.99 -9.23
N VAL A 31 -0.23 12.44 -8.68
CA VAL A 31 -1.00 13.57 -9.18
C VAL A 31 -1.08 14.64 -8.09
N LEU A 32 -0.36 15.75 -8.26
CA LEU A 32 -0.27 16.84 -7.29
C LEU A 32 -0.72 18.17 -7.91
N PRO A 33 -2.04 18.43 -8.01
CA PRO A 33 -2.54 19.71 -8.50
C PRO A 33 -2.08 20.86 -7.57
N ARG A 34 -1.75 22.00 -8.16
CA ARG A 34 -1.39 23.20 -7.39
C ARG A 34 -2.61 23.75 -6.67
N GLY A 35 -2.46 24.07 -5.38
CA GLY A 35 -3.48 24.78 -4.59
C GLY A 35 -4.66 23.95 -4.09
N GLU A 36 -4.90 22.75 -4.63
CA GLU A 36 -6.01 21.88 -4.22
C GLU A 36 -5.48 20.63 -3.51
N THR A 37 -5.37 20.68 -2.18
CA THR A 37 -4.82 19.56 -1.40
C THR A 37 -5.72 18.30 -1.46
N GLU A 38 -7.04 18.47 -1.55
CA GLU A 38 -7.99 17.35 -1.66
C GLU A 38 -7.87 16.58 -2.97
N GLY A 39 -7.46 17.26 -4.06
CA GLY A 39 -7.25 16.65 -5.37
C GLY A 39 -5.91 15.93 -5.52
N ARG A 40 -5.05 15.93 -4.49
CA ARG A 40 -3.78 15.21 -4.51
C ARG A 40 -4.01 13.72 -4.34
N GLN A 41 -3.36 12.93 -5.20
CA GLN A 41 -3.48 11.48 -5.21
C GLN A 41 -2.14 10.81 -5.49
N ILE A 42 -1.91 9.68 -4.83
CA ILE A 42 -0.85 8.74 -5.16
C ILE A 42 -1.49 7.35 -5.36
N GLU A 43 -1.16 6.71 -6.48
CA GLU A 43 -1.50 5.31 -6.76
C GLU A 43 -0.23 4.46 -6.79
N LEU A 44 -0.29 3.30 -6.15
CA LEU A 44 0.75 2.27 -6.19
C LEU A 44 0.18 1.00 -6.81
N GLN A 45 0.96 0.38 -7.69
CA GLN A 45 0.61 -0.86 -8.37
C GLN A 45 1.56 -1.98 -7.92
N ILE A 46 1.04 -2.96 -7.19
CA ILE A 46 1.84 -4.02 -6.57
C ILE A 46 1.36 -5.37 -7.07
N GLN A 47 2.27 -6.20 -7.56
CA GLN A 47 2.01 -7.61 -7.79
C GLN A 47 2.27 -8.39 -6.50
N ALA A 48 1.27 -9.10 -6.01
CA ALA A 48 1.36 -9.84 -4.73
C ALA A 48 0.57 -11.15 -4.77
N MET A 49 1.00 -12.12 -3.96
CA MET A 49 0.34 -13.42 -3.84
C MET A 49 -0.86 -13.33 -2.91
N ASP A 50 -2.05 -13.57 -3.44
CA ASP A 50 -3.25 -13.78 -2.62
C ASP A 50 -3.31 -15.22 -2.12
N ARG A 51 -3.32 -15.40 -0.80
CA ARG A 51 -3.32 -16.72 -0.15
C ARG A 51 -4.68 -17.15 0.38
N THR A 52 -5.76 -16.41 0.07
CA THR A 52 -7.11 -16.85 0.44
C THR A 52 -7.41 -18.21 -0.19
N SER A 53 -7.77 -19.18 0.63
CA SER A 53 -7.85 -20.59 0.21
C SER A 53 -8.79 -20.77 -0.99
N PRO A 54 -8.41 -21.55 -2.01
CA PRO A 54 -9.33 -21.91 -3.08
C PRO A 54 -10.57 -22.61 -2.50
N GLY A 55 -11.74 -21.98 -2.58
CA GLY A 55 -13.02 -22.67 -2.37
C GLY A 55 -13.79 -22.44 -1.06
N GLN A 56 -13.41 -21.52 -0.16
CA GLN A 56 -14.31 -21.14 0.95
C GLN A 56 -15.40 -20.12 0.52
N GLY A 57 -16.43 -20.64 -0.17
CA GLY A 57 -17.85 -20.51 0.20
C GLY A 57 -18.60 -19.16 0.28
N GLY A 58 -18.03 -18.00 -0.05
CA GLY A 58 -18.79 -16.74 -0.18
C GLY A 58 -19.17 -16.42 -1.64
N PRO A 59 -20.12 -15.48 -1.90
CA PRO A 59 -20.44 -15.01 -3.26
C PRO A 59 -19.22 -14.41 -4.01
N SER A 60 -18.11 -14.25 -3.28
CA SER A 60 -16.82 -13.70 -3.70
C SER A 60 -15.76 -14.74 -4.10
N GLY A 61 -16.14 -16.00 -4.35
CA GLY A 61 -15.16 -17.02 -4.75
C GLY A 61 -14.23 -16.52 -5.87
N ARG A 62 -12.92 -16.79 -5.76
CA ARG A 62 -11.93 -17.05 -6.86
C ARG A 62 -10.53 -16.40 -6.76
N LEU A 63 -10.07 -15.84 -5.65
CA LEU A 63 -8.78 -15.11 -5.67
C LEU A 63 -7.66 -15.83 -4.93
N PHE A 64 -7.18 -16.97 -5.45
CA PHE A 64 -5.87 -17.52 -5.05
C PHE A 64 -4.86 -17.26 -6.18
N GLY A 65 -3.60 -17.00 -5.84
CA GLY A 65 -2.52 -16.77 -6.80
C GLY A 65 -2.07 -15.31 -6.91
N TRP A 66 -1.16 -15.04 -7.84
CA TRP A 66 -0.66 -13.68 -8.10
C TRP A 66 -1.77 -12.74 -8.58
N LYS A 67 -1.87 -11.57 -7.95
CA LYS A 67 -2.84 -10.51 -8.26
C LYS A 67 -2.13 -9.18 -8.47
N LEU A 68 -2.78 -8.30 -9.22
CA LEU A 68 -2.45 -6.88 -9.22
C LEU A 68 -3.29 -6.18 -8.16
N VAL A 69 -2.61 -5.51 -7.24
CA VAL A 69 -3.19 -4.68 -6.20
C VAL A 69 -2.90 -3.23 -6.51
N ARG A 70 -3.95 -2.43 -6.66
CA ARG A 70 -3.85 -0.97 -6.76
C ARG A 70 -4.19 -0.36 -5.42
N ILE A 71 -3.24 0.32 -4.80
CA ILE A 71 -3.46 1.10 -3.58
C ILE A 71 -3.60 2.56 -4.00
N CYS A 72 -4.69 3.22 -3.60
CA CYS A 72 -4.98 4.61 -3.92
C CYS A 72 -5.10 5.42 -2.63
N LEU A 73 -4.22 6.41 -2.49
CA LEU A 73 -4.17 7.37 -1.39
C LEU A 73 -4.63 8.74 -1.92
N ARG A 74 -5.55 9.40 -1.20
CA ARG A 74 -6.10 10.72 -1.58
C ARG A 74 -6.00 11.72 -0.45
N GLY A 75 -5.91 13.00 -0.80
CA GLY A 75 -5.66 14.08 0.15
C GLY A 75 -4.26 13.95 0.76
N ILE A 76 -3.24 13.89 -0.11
CA ILE A 76 -1.84 13.68 0.29
C ILE A 76 -1.34 14.85 1.13
N CYS A 77 -0.97 14.55 2.36
CA CYS A 77 -0.35 15.47 3.31
C CYS A 77 1.16 15.52 3.12
N GLU A 78 1.78 14.34 3.01
CA GLU A 78 3.22 14.16 2.98
C GLU A 78 3.56 12.88 2.20
N TYR A 79 4.70 12.84 1.53
CA TYR A 79 5.24 11.61 0.96
C TYR A 79 6.76 11.71 0.82
N SER A 80 7.42 10.58 0.92
CA SER A 80 8.80 10.37 0.49
C SER A 80 8.78 9.13 -0.37
N LEU A 81 8.91 9.28 -1.67
CA LEU A 81 8.98 8.15 -2.59
C LEU A 81 10.26 8.33 -3.41
N SER A 82 11.04 7.28 -3.51
CA SER A 82 12.15 7.28 -4.44
C SER A 82 11.55 7.24 -5.84
N GLU A 83 11.76 8.28 -6.65
CA GLU A 83 11.48 8.19 -8.08
C GLU A 83 12.34 7.04 -8.62
N THR A 84 11.69 5.91 -8.86
CA THR A 84 12.31 4.79 -9.52
C THR A 84 12.76 5.29 -10.90
N ALA A 85 13.95 4.85 -11.34
CA ALA A 85 14.33 5.02 -12.74
C ALA A 85 13.21 4.48 -13.66
N ARG A 86 13.28 4.73 -14.97
CA ARG A 86 12.14 4.49 -15.87
C ARG A 86 11.47 3.11 -15.73
N TYR A 87 12.17 2.06 -15.28
CA TYR A 87 11.63 0.80 -14.74
C TYR A 87 12.66 0.02 -13.88
N PRO A 88 12.66 0.07 -12.54
CA PRO A 88 13.06 -1.09 -11.76
C PRO A 88 11.89 -1.53 -10.89
N LEU A 89 11.43 -2.73 -11.16
CA LEU A 89 10.57 -3.51 -10.28
C LEU A 89 11.20 -3.50 -8.87
N GLN A 90 10.58 -2.80 -7.91
CA GLN A 90 11.06 -2.77 -6.53
C GLN A 90 10.41 -3.92 -5.77
N VAL A 91 11.23 -4.78 -5.17
CA VAL A 91 10.75 -5.84 -4.28
C VAL A 91 10.54 -5.25 -2.89
N LEU A 92 9.36 -5.49 -2.32
CA LEU A 92 8.99 -5.15 -0.96
C LEU A 92 9.41 -6.29 -0.02
N SER A 93 10.72 -6.41 0.23
CA SER A 93 11.29 -7.53 1.00
C SER A 93 10.69 -7.65 2.40
N ASP A 94 10.50 -6.52 3.09
CA ASP A 94 9.88 -6.46 4.42
C ASP A 94 8.36 -6.20 4.34
N GLY A 95 7.79 -6.29 3.13
CA GLY A 95 6.41 -5.94 2.83
C GLY A 95 6.11 -4.45 2.95
N LEU A 96 4.86 -4.13 3.25
CA LEU A 96 4.37 -2.79 3.53
C LEU A 96 3.53 -2.80 4.80
N LYS A 97 3.44 -1.63 5.45
CA LYS A 97 2.58 -1.43 6.62
C LYS A 97 1.65 -0.26 6.40
N VAL A 98 0.43 -0.37 6.92
CA VAL A 98 -0.56 0.70 6.91
C VAL A 98 -1.10 0.87 8.31
N GLY A 99 -1.23 2.12 8.76
CA GLY A 99 -1.80 2.45 10.05
C GLY A 99 -2.29 3.88 10.11
N LEU A 100 -2.79 4.28 11.28
CA LEU A 100 -3.35 5.61 11.51
C LEU A 100 -2.44 6.46 12.40
N LEU A 101 -2.32 7.74 12.05
CA LEU A 101 -1.63 8.78 12.80
C LEU A 101 -2.48 10.05 12.77
N ASP A 102 -3.08 10.43 13.91
CA ASP A 102 -4.05 11.55 14.02
C ASP A 102 -5.05 11.62 12.86
N ASP A 103 -5.81 10.54 12.65
CA ASP A 103 -6.82 10.40 11.61
C ASP A 103 -6.29 10.43 10.16
N GLN A 104 -4.98 10.31 9.96
CA GLN A 104 -4.34 10.16 8.66
C GLN A 104 -3.81 8.75 8.48
N PHE A 105 -3.93 8.21 7.28
CA PHE A 105 -3.29 6.96 6.92
C PHE A 105 -1.82 7.20 6.67
N VAL A 106 -0.99 6.35 7.26
CA VAL A 106 0.43 6.23 6.97
C VAL A 106 0.61 4.90 6.26
N LEU A 107 1.04 4.95 4.99
CA LEU A 107 1.53 3.81 4.25
C LEU A 107 3.06 3.87 4.25
N ASP A 108 3.68 2.81 4.75
CA ASP A 108 5.12 2.61 4.75
C ASP A 108 5.48 1.45 3.82
N LEU A 109 6.36 1.71 2.85
CA LEU A 109 6.85 0.74 1.87
C LEU A 109 8.20 0.13 2.27
N GLU A 110 8.82 0.63 3.33
CA GLU A 110 10.10 0.12 3.86
C GLU A 110 10.04 0.09 5.40
N PRO A 111 9.10 -0.68 6.00
CA PRO A 111 8.90 -0.71 7.44
C PRO A 111 10.11 -1.28 8.21
N GLY A 112 10.99 -2.02 7.54
CA GLY A 112 12.07 -2.76 8.15
C GLY A 112 11.59 -3.97 8.96
N PRO A 113 12.52 -4.74 9.56
CA PRO A 113 12.21 -5.97 10.30
C PRO A 113 11.78 -5.74 11.76
N ASP A 114 11.88 -4.51 12.27
CA ASP A 114 11.61 -4.17 13.67
C ASP A 114 10.11 -3.90 13.93
N ASP A 115 9.74 -3.71 15.21
CA ASP A 115 8.38 -3.35 15.61
C ASP A 115 7.94 -2.02 14.96
N TRP A 116 6.99 -2.11 14.03
CA TRP A 116 6.50 -0.97 13.27
C TRP A 116 5.39 -0.21 13.99
N SER A 117 5.44 1.13 13.93
CA SER A 117 4.39 2.01 14.47
C SER A 117 4.23 3.28 13.63
N PRO A 118 2.99 3.72 13.31
CA PRO A 118 2.75 4.99 12.64
C PRO A 118 3.34 6.20 13.37
N ALA A 119 3.44 6.15 14.71
CA ALA A 119 3.97 7.25 15.52
C ALA A 119 5.47 7.48 15.28
N ALA A 120 6.21 6.47 14.80
CA ALA A 120 7.64 6.60 14.49
C ALA A 120 7.92 7.59 13.32
N PHE A 121 6.88 8.03 12.61
CA PHE A 121 6.97 9.10 11.61
C PHE A 121 6.99 10.51 12.19
N ARG A 122 6.71 10.68 13.50
CA ARG A 122 6.81 11.97 14.20
C ARG A 122 8.05 12.07 15.07
N ASP A 123 8.36 11.00 15.79
CA ASP A 123 9.12 11.10 17.04
C ASP A 123 10.60 10.72 16.92
N ALA A 124 11.05 10.20 15.77
CA ALA A 124 12.41 9.67 15.64
C ALA A 124 13.11 10.14 14.35
N PRO A 125 14.39 10.58 14.44
CA PRO A 125 15.25 10.65 13.26
C PRO A 125 15.45 9.23 12.75
N VAL A 126 15.11 9.01 11.49
CA VAL A 126 15.22 7.70 10.86
C VAL A 126 16.67 7.44 10.49
N SER A 127 17.16 6.25 10.81
CA SER A 127 18.38 5.73 10.20
C SER A 127 18.02 5.09 8.85
N GLY A 128 18.30 5.80 7.74
CA GLY A 128 18.12 5.29 6.37
C GLY A 128 17.02 6.00 5.54
N PRO A 129 16.99 5.76 4.21
CA PRO A 129 15.90 6.27 3.38
C PRO A 129 14.57 5.61 3.81
N ARG A 130 13.50 6.40 3.95
CA ARG A 130 12.14 5.89 4.11
C ARG A 130 11.33 6.12 2.84
N GLN A 131 10.55 5.13 2.46
CA GLN A 131 9.54 5.26 1.41
C GLN A 131 8.14 5.19 2.00
N TYR A 132 7.41 6.31 2.02
CA TYR A 132 6.11 6.41 2.68
C TYR A 132 5.17 7.43 2.04
N VAL A 133 3.90 7.30 2.37
CA VAL A 133 2.84 8.25 2.02
C VAL A 133 1.94 8.47 3.22
N ILE A 134 1.65 9.75 3.54
CA ILE A 134 0.66 10.17 4.52
C ILE A 134 -0.52 10.82 3.81
N ALA A 135 -1.72 10.30 4.02
CA ALA A 135 -2.92 10.71 3.30
C ALA A 135 -4.18 10.69 4.15
N LYS A 136 -5.17 11.49 3.78
CA LYS A 136 -6.48 11.51 4.45
C LYS A 136 -7.34 10.28 4.16
N ASN A 137 -7.16 9.67 3.00
CA ASN A 137 -7.98 8.55 2.56
C ASN A 137 -7.10 7.44 1.98
N PHE A 138 -7.47 6.21 2.32
CA PHE A 138 -6.88 4.99 1.78
C PHE A 138 -7.97 4.15 1.12
N SER A 139 -7.65 3.57 -0.03
CA SER A 139 -8.51 2.60 -0.71
C SER A 139 -7.66 1.65 -1.54
N PHE A 140 -8.21 0.51 -1.89
CA PHE A 140 -7.52 -0.44 -2.75
C PHE A 140 -8.48 -1.16 -3.69
N GLU A 141 -7.93 -1.61 -4.82
CA GLU A 141 -8.57 -2.50 -5.77
C GLU A 141 -7.69 -3.72 -6.02
N VAL A 142 -8.30 -4.91 -6.01
CA VAL A 142 -7.63 -6.15 -6.41
C VAL A 142 -8.21 -6.64 -7.73
N SER A 143 -7.34 -6.84 -8.71
CA SER A 143 -7.67 -7.33 -10.05
C SER A 143 -7.07 -8.72 -10.29
N ASP A 144 -7.81 -9.54 -11.04
CA ASP A 144 -7.29 -10.76 -11.66
C ASP A 144 -6.65 -10.43 -13.00
N GLY A 145 -5.59 -11.15 -13.35
CA GLY A 145 -4.91 -11.01 -14.63
C GLY A 145 -4.48 -12.35 -15.19
N PRO A 146 -3.81 -12.30 -16.33
CA PRO A 146 -2.37 -12.45 -16.39
C PRO A 146 -1.70 -11.09 -16.21
N PHE A 147 -0.78 -11.00 -15.26
CA PHE A 147 0.10 -9.85 -15.09
C PHE A 147 1.55 -10.36 -15.12
N ILE A 148 2.34 -9.83 -16.04
CA ILE A 148 3.79 -10.01 -16.19
C ILE A 148 4.34 -8.65 -16.62
#